data_AF-A0A2T5I6I8-F1
#
_entry.id   AF-A0A2T5I6I8-F1
#
_cell.length_a   1.000
_cell.length_b   1.000
_cell.length_c   1.000
_cell.angle_alpha   90.00
_cell.angle_beta   90.00
_cell.angle_gamma   90.00
#
_symmetry.space_group_name_H-M   'P 1'
#
loop_
_entity.id
_entity.type
_entity.pdbx_description
1 polymer ?
#
loop_
_entity_poly.entity_id
_entity_poly.type
_entity_poly.pdbx_seq_one_letter_code
_entity_poly.pdbx_strand_id
1 'polypeptide(L)'
;MKKLTHAFLLGAVLLGSTAVIAQQREAGETNGDPANRAVNINLGSTGGALDNSALVRVRREVGKAISSEAVDTFIVYSPRIGGPIPREGGISACAEEGFSAKPNQFREFVHKLREIRPRTGTFLNVELTDQCKPVGSGTGERNVCGGIAGKRCPDEKQYCDFGVGQCKIADAQGTCKTKPRNCTREFRPVCGCDGKTYGNACTAAAAGVSIDHEGECKTEQQACGGIAGIRCPEGKKCVDDPSDDCDPARGGADCSGICVK
;
A
#
# COMPACT_ATOMS: atom_id res chain seq x y z
N MET A 1 -52.99 -62.39 32.76
CA MET A 1 -53.17 -60.98 33.18
C MET A 1 -51.95 -60.19 32.75
N LYS A 2 -52.17 -59.09 32.02
CA LYS A 2 -51.34 -57.89 31.71
C LYS A 2 -49.78 -57.92 31.79
N LYS A 3 -49.20 -57.56 30.63
CA LYS A 3 -48.07 -56.61 30.33
C LYS A 3 -46.62 -57.07 30.62
N LEU A 4 -45.76 -57.24 29.60
CA LEU A 4 -44.93 -56.24 28.84
C LEU A 4 -43.92 -55.52 29.78
N THR A 5 -42.61 -55.38 29.52
CA THR A 5 -41.87 -55.18 28.25
C THR A 5 -40.34 -55.19 28.46
N HIS A 6 -39.61 -55.82 27.52
CA HIS A 6 -38.32 -55.46 26.87
C HIS A 6 -37.07 -55.13 27.71
N ALA A 7 -35.92 -55.77 27.39
CA ALA A 7 -34.82 -55.12 26.64
C ALA A 7 -33.60 -56.05 26.39
N PHE A 8 -32.86 -55.68 25.33
CA PHE A 8 -31.46 -55.99 24.98
C PHE A 8 -31.10 -57.37 24.40
N LEU A 9 -30.89 -57.38 23.07
CA LEU A 9 -30.12 -58.39 22.36
C LEU A 9 -28.95 -57.74 21.60
N LEU A 10 -27.81 -58.43 21.68
CA LEU A 10 -26.48 -58.12 21.16
C LEU A 10 -26.41 -58.08 19.62
N GLY A 11 -25.37 -57.42 19.10
CA GLY A 11 -24.78 -57.70 17.78
C GLY A 11 -23.56 -56.79 17.55
N ALA A 12 -22.32 -57.25 17.76
CA ALA A 12 -21.49 -58.07 16.86
C ALA A 12 -20.98 -57.30 15.62
N VAL A 13 -19.67 -57.08 15.62
CA VAL A 13 -18.81 -56.40 14.63
C VAL A 13 -18.54 -57.29 13.43
N LEU A 14 -18.66 -56.77 12.21
CA LEU A 14 -18.03 -57.32 11.00
C LEU A 14 -17.63 -56.20 10.00
N LEU A 15 -16.49 -56.42 9.35
CA LEU A 15 -15.74 -55.52 8.46
C LEU A 15 -16.44 -55.24 7.11
N GLY A 16 -16.15 -54.08 6.51
CA GLY A 16 -16.41 -53.79 5.11
C GLY A 16 -15.59 -52.60 4.58
N SER A 17 -14.75 -52.86 3.58
CA SER A 17 -13.95 -51.84 2.86
C SER A 17 -14.78 -51.12 1.79
N THR A 18 -14.82 -49.79 1.82
CA THR A 18 -15.11 -48.96 0.64
C THR A 18 -14.31 -47.65 0.74
N ALA A 19 -13.41 -47.43 -0.21
CA ALA A 19 -12.96 -46.08 -0.58
C ALA A 19 -14.13 -45.37 -1.29
N VAL A 20 -14.27 -44.03 -1.10
CA VAL A 20 -14.79 -43.02 -2.05
C VAL A 20 -15.29 -41.75 -1.31
N ILE A 21 -14.68 -40.62 -1.68
CA ILE A 21 -15.14 -39.21 -1.69
C ILE A 21 -15.21 -38.41 -0.37
N ALA A 22 -14.18 -37.58 -0.22
CA ALA A 22 -14.20 -36.13 0.02
C ALA A 22 -15.36 -35.51 0.84
N GLN A 23 -15.04 -35.11 2.07
CA GLN A 23 -15.53 -33.88 2.70
C GLN A 23 -14.35 -32.89 2.69
N GLN A 24 -14.30 -31.95 1.76
CA GLN A 24 -14.88 -30.59 1.85
C GLN A 24 -14.43 -29.80 3.09
N ARG A 25 -13.46 -28.92 2.81
CA ARG A 25 -13.36 -27.52 3.24
C ARG A 25 -13.55 -27.23 4.73
N GLU A 26 -12.43 -26.93 5.37
CA GLU A 26 -12.28 -25.68 6.12
C GLU A 26 -10.98 -25.00 5.67
N ALA A 27 -11.05 -24.24 4.57
CA ALA A 27 -10.04 -23.24 4.23
C ALA A 27 -10.46 -21.93 4.90
N GLY A 28 -10.31 -21.89 6.21
CA GLY A 28 -10.36 -20.68 7.02
C GLY A 28 -8.95 -20.35 7.47
N GLU A 29 -8.18 -19.71 6.60
CA GLU A 29 -6.95 -19.03 7.00
C GLU A 29 -6.82 -17.75 6.18
N THR A 30 -7.37 -16.67 6.74
CA THR A 30 -7.07 -15.30 6.38
C THR A 30 -5.66 -14.98 6.87
N ASN A 31 -4.69 -15.10 5.97
CA ASN A 31 -3.47 -14.29 6.01
C ASN A 31 -3.14 -13.98 4.55
N GLY A 32 -3.34 -12.73 4.15
CA GLY A 32 -2.79 -12.24 2.90
C GLY A 32 -1.29 -12.44 2.98
N ASP A 33 -0.77 -13.35 2.16
CA ASP A 33 0.67 -13.50 2.00
C ASP A 33 1.23 -12.13 1.58
N PRO A 34 2.10 -11.49 2.39
CA PRO A 34 2.71 -10.22 2.02
C PRO A 34 3.62 -10.37 0.80
N ALA A 35 3.98 -11.60 0.42
CA ALA A 35 4.62 -11.90 -0.84
C ALA A 35 3.58 -11.96 -1.97
N ASN A 36 3.88 -11.39 -3.14
CA ASN A 36 3.04 -11.40 -4.34
C ASN A 36 1.92 -10.34 -4.46
N ARG A 37 2.12 -9.14 -3.90
CA ARG A 37 1.20 -8.00 -4.05
C ARG A 37 1.31 -7.28 -5.41
N ALA A 38 2.07 -7.81 -6.34
CA ALA A 38 2.23 -7.28 -7.69
C ALA A 38 2.40 -8.39 -8.73
N VAL A 39 2.25 -8.04 -10.01
CA VAL A 39 2.39 -8.97 -11.13
C VAL A 39 3.12 -8.31 -12.30
N ASN A 40 4.19 -8.96 -12.75
CA ASN A 40 4.90 -8.63 -13.97
C ASN A 40 4.16 -9.24 -15.17
N ILE A 41 3.91 -8.41 -16.19
CA ILE A 41 3.20 -8.77 -17.42
C ILE A 41 4.15 -8.53 -18.59
N ASN A 42 4.52 -9.59 -19.29
CA ASN A 42 5.41 -9.49 -20.45
C ASN A 42 4.80 -10.20 -21.66
N LEU A 43 4.34 -9.41 -22.62
CA LEU A 43 3.82 -9.88 -23.90
C LEU A 43 4.80 -9.46 -25.00
N GLY A 44 5.34 -10.44 -25.71
CA GLY A 44 6.29 -10.21 -26.80
C GLY A 44 6.17 -11.26 -27.91
N SER A 45 6.96 -11.09 -28.95
CA SER A 45 7.07 -12.02 -30.09
C SER A 45 8.43 -12.72 -30.06
N THR A 46 8.50 -13.96 -30.53
CA THR A 46 9.76 -14.73 -30.68
C THR A 46 10.31 -14.69 -32.11
N GLY A 47 9.95 -13.65 -32.87
CA GLY A 47 10.22 -13.54 -34.30
C GLY A 47 8.95 -13.71 -35.12
N GLY A 48 8.44 -12.59 -35.64
CA GLY A 48 7.16 -12.51 -36.37
C GLY A 48 6.26 -11.40 -35.85
N ALA A 49 5.09 -11.24 -36.48
CA ALA A 49 4.12 -10.23 -36.07
C ALA A 49 3.48 -10.58 -34.71
N LEU A 50 3.41 -9.60 -33.82
CA LEU A 50 2.73 -9.74 -32.53
C LEU A 50 1.24 -10.05 -32.72
N ASP A 51 0.70 -10.93 -31.89
CA ASP A 51 -0.74 -11.14 -31.77
C ASP A 51 -1.43 -9.91 -31.15
N ASN A 52 -1.89 -9.01 -32.02
CA ASN A 52 -2.64 -7.81 -31.63
C ASN A 52 -3.91 -8.15 -30.83
N SER A 53 -4.51 -9.32 -31.04
CA SER A 53 -5.71 -9.73 -30.29
C SER A 53 -5.37 -10.06 -28.84
N ALA A 54 -4.23 -10.70 -28.59
CA ALA A 54 -3.72 -10.95 -27.24
C ALA A 54 -3.36 -9.63 -26.54
N LEU A 55 -2.69 -8.71 -27.24
CA LEU A 55 -2.35 -7.38 -26.70
C LEU A 55 -3.60 -6.59 -26.30
N VAL A 56 -4.63 -6.58 -27.14
CA VAL A 56 -5.91 -5.90 -26.83
C VAL A 56 -6.59 -6.55 -25.61
N ARG A 57 -6.55 -7.88 -25.49
CA ARG A 57 -7.10 -8.58 -24.31
C ARG A 57 -6.35 -8.21 -23.04
N VAL A 58 -5.02 -8.22 -23.05
CA VAL A 58 -4.19 -7.81 -21.91
C VAL A 58 -4.54 -6.39 -21.48
N ARG A 59 -4.54 -5.43 -22.42
CA ARG A 59 -4.89 -4.03 -22.14
C ARG A 59 -6.28 -3.88 -21.56
N ARG A 60 -7.25 -4.66 -22.05
CA ARG A 60 -8.63 -4.63 -21.54
C ARG A 60 -8.71 -5.17 -20.12
N GLU A 61 -8.07 -6.29 -19.81
CA GLU A 61 -8.11 -6.86 -18.45
C GLU A 61 -7.38 -5.97 -17.44
N VAL A 62 -6.27 -5.34 -17.85
CA VAL A 62 -5.59 -4.29 -17.05
C VAL A 62 -6.52 -3.09 -16.83
N GLY A 63 -7.17 -2.58 -17.88
CA GLY A 63 -8.09 -1.44 -17.76
C GLY A 63 -9.27 -1.72 -16.84
N LYS A 64 -9.84 -2.94 -16.90
CA LYS A 64 -10.88 -3.38 -15.96
C LYS A 64 -10.36 -3.39 -14.52
N ALA A 65 -9.18 -3.96 -14.29
CA ALA A 65 -8.58 -4.05 -12.95
C ALA A 65 -8.38 -2.66 -12.32
N ILE A 66 -7.83 -1.71 -13.09
CA ILE A 66 -7.67 -0.31 -12.67
C ILE A 66 -9.03 0.33 -12.38
N SER A 67 -10.01 0.18 -13.28
CA SER A 67 -11.34 0.78 -13.09
C SER A 67 -12.12 0.19 -11.91
N SER A 68 -11.78 -1.03 -11.51
CA SER A 68 -12.39 -1.74 -10.37
C SER A 68 -11.60 -1.58 -9.07
N GLU A 69 -10.54 -0.77 -9.06
CA GLU A 69 -9.63 -0.56 -7.93
C GLU A 69 -8.90 -1.83 -7.46
N ALA A 70 -8.92 -2.90 -8.27
CA ALA A 70 -8.14 -4.11 -8.01
C ALA A 70 -6.63 -3.88 -8.16
N VAL A 71 -6.26 -2.86 -8.94
CA VAL A 71 -4.89 -2.39 -9.17
C VAL A 71 -4.88 -0.88 -9.04
N ASP A 72 -3.99 -0.33 -8.20
CA ASP A 72 -3.80 1.13 -8.07
C ASP A 72 -2.55 1.64 -8.79
N THR A 73 -1.56 0.77 -8.97
CA THR A 73 -0.26 1.10 -9.55
C THR A 73 -0.03 0.27 -10.79
N PHE A 74 0.16 0.93 -11.94
CA PHE A 74 0.48 0.28 -13.21
C PHE A 74 1.68 0.96 -13.87
N ILE A 75 2.78 0.21 -13.97
CA ILE A 75 4.06 0.69 -14.50
C ILE A 75 4.34 0.04 -15.86
N VAL A 76 4.50 0.84 -16.92
CA VAL A 76 4.91 0.33 -18.25
C VAL A 76 6.42 0.48 -18.42
N TYR A 77 7.11 -0.65 -18.52
CA TYR A 77 8.55 -0.71 -18.80
C TYR A 77 8.87 -0.55 -20.27
N SER A 78 8.02 -1.07 -21.16
CA SER A 78 8.15 -0.96 -22.61
C SER A 78 6.80 -1.19 -23.30
N PRO A 79 6.45 -0.45 -24.37
CA PRO A 79 7.16 0.70 -24.92
C PRO A 79 7.04 1.95 -24.02
N ARG A 80 8.09 2.78 -23.97
CA ARG A 80 8.08 4.06 -23.22
C ARG A 80 7.82 5.23 -24.17
N ILE A 81 7.16 6.28 -23.68
CA ILE A 81 7.00 7.54 -24.43
C ILE A 81 8.40 8.12 -24.72
N GLY A 82 8.74 8.27 -26.00
CA GLY A 82 10.07 8.75 -26.46
C GLY A 82 11.18 7.68 -26.48
N GLY A 83 10.88 6.42 -26.15
CA GLY A 83 11.83 5.30 -26.27
C GLY A 83 11.81 4.65 -27.66
N PRO A 84 12.82 3.82 -27.98
CA PRO A 84 12.81 3.04 -29.21
C PRO A 84 11.57 2.13 -29.24
N ILE A 85 10.78 2.22 -30.31
CA ILE A 85 9.62 1.35 -30.52
C ILE A 85 10.17 -0.04 -30.92
N PRO A 86 9.90 -1.10 -30.15
CA PRO A 86 10.35 -2.45 -30.52
C PRO A 86 9.79 -2.81 -31.89
N ARG A 87 10.65 -3.25 -32.82
CA ARG A 87 10.23 -3.65 -34.19
C ARG A 87 9.19 -4.77 -34.18
N GLU A 88 9.18 -5.57 -33.11
CA GLU A 88 8.31 -6.72 -32.92
C GLU A 88 7.02 -6.37 -32.13
N GLY A 89 6.91 -5.16 -31.58
CA GLY A 89 5.78 -4.75 -30.73
C GLY A 89 5.71 -5.51 -29.39
N GLY A 90 4.82 -5.08 -28.48
CA GLY A 90 4.58 -5.79 -27.21
C GLY A 90 4.20 -4.90 -26.04
N ILE A 91 4.13 -5.49 -24.85
CA ILE A 91 4.06 -4.77 -23.57
C ILE A 91 4.90 -5.48 -22.52
N SER A 92 5.77 -4.73 -21.85
CA SER A 92 6.39 -5.12 -20.59
C SER A 92 5.91 -4.13 -19.54
N ALA A 93 5.23 -4.62 -18.52
CA ALA A 93 4.62 -3.81 -17.49
C ALA A 93 4.57 -4.56 -16.15
N CYS A 94 4.24 -3.84 -15.09
CA CYS A 94 3.92 -4.41 -13.79
C CYS A 94 2.69 -3.72 -13.19
N ALA A 95 1.85 -4.48 -12.49
CA ALA A 95 0.66 -4.00 -11.81
C ALA A 95 0.70 -4.39 -10.33
N GLU A 96 0.42 -3.46 -9.42
CA GLU A 96 0.33 -3.73 -7.97
C GLU A 96 -1.13 -3.79 -7.53
N GLU A 97 -1.41 -4.63 -6.54
CA GLU A 97 -2.71 -4.73 -5.89
C GLU A 97 -3.12 -3.40 -5.26
N GLY A 98 -4.35 -2.98 -5.54
CA GLY A 98 -4.92 -1.77 -5.00
C GLY A 98 -4.98 -1.78 -3.46
N PHE A 99 -4.60 -0.68 -2.82
CA PHE A 99 -4.71 -0.53 -1.36
C PHE A 99 -6.13 -0.81 -0.82
N SER A 100 -7.16 -0.43 -1.59
CA SER A 100 -8.58 -0.64 -1.24
C SER A 100 -9.21 -1.86 -1.91
N ALA A 101 -8.42 -2.72 -2.57
CA ALA A 101 -8.94 -3.87 -3.30
C ALA A 101 -9.68 -4.84 -2.36
N LYS A 102 -10.86 -5.31 -2.78
CA LYS A 102 -11.59 -6.35 -2.06
C LYS A 102 -10.79 -7.66 -2.10
N PRO A 103 -10.95 -8.53 -1.08
CA PRO A 103 -10.28 -9.83 -1.05
C PRO A 103 -10.50 -10.59 -2.37
N ASN A 104 -9.41 -11.06 -2.95
CA ASN A 104 -9.35 -11.85 -4.19
C ASN A 104 -9.55 -11.10 -5.51
N GLN A 105 -9.84 -9.79 -5.54
CA GLN A 105 -9.97 -9.05 -6.79
C GLN A 105 -8.66 -9.07 -7.61
N PHE A 106 -7.53 -8.84 -6.95
CA PHE A 106 -6.21 -8.90 -7.59
C PHE A 106 -5.90 -10.32 -8.11
N ARG A 107 -6.22 -11.35 -7.33
CA ARG A 107 -6.05 -12.75 -7.74
C ARG A 107 -6.90 -13.11 -8.97
N GLU A 108 -8.14 -12.62 -9.04
CA GLU A 108 -9.01 -12.80 -10.20
C GLU A 108 -8.44 -12.10 -11.44
N PHE A 109 -7.89 -10.90 -11.28
CA PHE A 109 -7.19 -10.18 -12.34
C PHE A 109 -5.99 -10.99 -12.87
N VAL A 110 -5.12 -11.50 -11.98
CA VAL A 110 -3.98 -12.34 -12.36
C VAL A 110 -4.44 -13.61 -13.09
N HIS A 111 -5.53 -14.22 -12.62
CA HIS A 111 -6.12 -15.39 -13.28
C HIS A 111 -6.57 -15.07 -14.72
N LYS A 112 -7.34 -13.98 -14.90
CA LYS A 112 -7.80 -13.54 -16.23
C LYS A 112 -6.65 -13.24 -17.19
N LEU A 113 -5.53 -12.75 -16.70
CA LEU A 113 -4.33 -12.57 -17.53
C LEU A 113 -3.74 -13.90 -17.99
N ARG A 114 -3.63 -14.89 -17.09
CA ARG A 114 -3.10 -16.23 -17.39
C ARG A 114 -3.97 -17.06 -18.33
N GLU A 115 -5.26 -16.75 -18.41
CA GLU A 115 -6.19 -17.37 -19.37
C GLU A 115 -5.96 -16.93 -20.81
N ILE A 116 -5.29 -15.78 -21.04
CA ILE A 116 -5.03 -15.30 -22.39
C ILE A 116 -4.01 -16.23 -23.04
N ARG A 117 -4.41 -16.89 -24.13
CA ARG A 117 -3.56 -17.74 -24.96
C ARG A 117 -3.21 -17.02 -26.27
N PRO A 118 -1.99 -16.47 -26.41
CA PRO A 118 -1.56 -15.86 -27.65
C PRO A 118 -1.38 -16.88 -28.78
N ARG A 119 -1.41 -16.41 -30.03
CA ARG A 119 -1.04 -17.23 -31.20
C ARG A 119 0.43 -17.65 -31.18
N THR A 120 0.74 -18.73 -31.90
CA THR A 120 2.11 -19.22 -32.11
C THR A 120 3.04 -18.08 -32.54
N GLY A 121 4.21 -18.00 -31.92
CA GLY A 121 5.18 -16.92 -32.14
C GLY A 121 4.97 -15.69 -31.25
N THR A 122 3.88 -15.60 -30.48
CA THR A 122 3.68 -14.61 -29.41
C THR A 122 3.67 -15.33 -28.05
N PHE A 123 4.32 -14.75 -27.05
CA PHE A 123 4.30 -15.24 -25.67
C PHE A 123 3.69 -14.20 -24.74
N LEU A 124 3.03 -14.69 -23.68
CA LEU A 124 2.57 -13.90 -22.54
C LEU A 124 3.09 -14.55 -21.27
N ASN A 125 3.91 -13.84 -20.52
CA ASN A 125 4.38 -14.25 -19.21
C ASN A 125 3.74 -13.39 -18.12
N VAL A 126 3.28 -14.04 -17.04
CA VAL A 126 2.53 -13.43 -15.93
C VAL A 126 3.09 -13.95 -14.60
N GLU A 127 4.05 -13.23 -14.06
CA GLU A 127 4.82 -13.61 -12.87
C GLU A 127 4.43 -12.74 -11.68
N LEU A 128 4.08 -13.39 -10.57
CA LEU A 128 3.84 -12.68 -9.32
C LEU A 128 5.16 -12.16 -8.74
N THR A 129 5.09 -11.01 -8.06
CA THR A 129 6.22 -10.34 -7.43
C THR A 129 5.72 -9.51 -6.25
N ASP A 130 6.58 -9.13 -5.31
CA ASP A 130 6.15 -8.39 -4.13
C ASP A 130 5.74 -6.95 -4.45
N GLN A 131 6.48 -6.31 -5.36
CA GLN A 131 6.28 -4.94 -5.79
C GLN A 131 6.83 -4.72 -7.22
N CYS A 132 6.33 -3.71 -7.90
CA CYS A 132 6.82 -3.28 -9.19
C CYS A 132 8.15 -2.53 -9.05
N LYS A 133 9.06 -2.79 -10.00
CA LYS A 133 10.32 -2.04 -10.09
C LYS A 133 10.02 -0.60 -10.53
N PRO A 134 10.60 0.42 -9.89
CA PRO A 134 10.44 1.81 -10.31
C PRO A 134 11.13 2.08 -11.65
N VAL A 135 10.49 2.87 -12.52
CA VAL A 135 11.07 3.29 -13.81
C VAL A 135 12.21 4.27 -13.54
N GLY A 136 13.44 3.77 -13.57
CA GLY A 136 14.64 4.51 -13.18
C GLY A 136 15.67 3.65 -12.42
N SER A 137 15.26 2.48 -11.92
CA SER A 137 16.17 1.50 -11.30
C SER A 137 16.95 0.69 -12.33
N GLY A 138 17.90 1.35 -12.99
CA GLY A 138 19.15 0.66 -13.33
C GLY A 138 19.97 0.52 -12.05
N THR A 139 20.12 -0.71 -11.56
CA THR A 139 20.93 -1.15 -10.40
C THR A 139 20.54 -0.52 -9.04
N GLY A 140 20.46 -1.34 -7.99
CA GLY A 140 20.22 -0.90 -6.61
C GLY A 140 21.17 0.24 -6.19
N GLU A 141 20.75 1.04 -5.21
CA GLU A 141 21.41 2.26 -4.66
C GLU A 141 21.04 3.62 -5.27
N ARG A 142 20.44 3.70 -6.47
CA ARG A 142 20.16 5.01 -7.11
C ARG A 142 18.89 5.72 -6.64
N ASN A 143 17.98 5.03 -5.98
CA ASN A 143 16.70 5.60 -5.50
C ASN A 143 16.67 5.87 -3.99
N VAL A 144 17.79 5.73 -3.27
CA VAL A 144 17.86 6.09 -1.85
C VAL A 144 18.20 7.55 -1.69
N CYS A 145 17.52 8.24 -0.79
CA CYS A 145 17.74 9.62 -0.40
C CYS A 145 17.76 9.76 1.13
N GLY A 146 18.21 10.90 1.63
CA GLY A 146 18.39 11.14 3.06
C GLY A 146 19.64 10.46 3.65
N GLY A 147 19.48 9.91 4.84
CA GLY A 147 20.55 9.36 5.69
C GLY A 147 21.53 10.43 6.18
N ILE A 148 22.58 9.97 6.87
CA ILE A 148 23.71 10.81 7.35
C ILE A 148 24.31 11.71 6.26
N ALA A 149 24.25 11.27 5.00
CA ALA A 149 24.83 11.97 3.86
C ALA A 149 23.91 13.06 3.28
N GLY A 150 22.65 13.15 3.75
CA GLY A 150 21.66 14.10 3.23
C GLY A 150 21.43 13.95 1.72
N LYS A 151 21.48 12.72 1.21
CA LYS A 151 21.47 12.46 -0.24
C LYS A 151 20.16 12.94 -0.85
N ARG A 152 20.25 13.85 -1.82
CA ARG A 152 19.06 14.33 -2.56
C ARG A 152 18.70 13.37 -3.67
N CYS A 153 17.44 13.42 -4.08
CA CYS A 153 17.01 12.68 -5.26
C CYS A 153 17.65 13.25 -6.53
N PRO A 154 17.99 12.38 -7.51
CA PRO A 154 18.73 12.79 -8.70
C PRO A 154 17.90 13.64 -9.68
N ASP A 155 16.57 13.54 -9.63
CA ASP A 155 15.65 14.35 -10.46
C ASP A 155 14.92 15.38 -9.58
N GLU A 156 14.87 16.64 -10.04
CA GLU A 156 14.15 17.73 -9.38
C GLU A 156 12.63 17.50 -9.26
N LYS A 157 12.09 16.65 -10.16
CA LYS A 157 10.70 16.18 -10.15
C LYS A 157 10.47 15.05 -9.15
N GLN A 158 11.47 14.65 -8.37
CA GLN A 158 11.33 13.67 -7.31
C GLN A 158 11.37 14.34 -5.94
N TYR A 159 10.86 13.62 -4.94
CA TYR A 159 10.97 13.96 -3.54
C TYR A 159 11.44 12.74 -2.76
N CYS A 160 12.03 12.98 -1.59
CA CYS A 160 12.44 11.92 -0.71
C CYS A 160 11.26 11.50 0.16
N ASP A 161 10.78 10.27 -0.02
CA ASP A 161 9.77 9.69 0.85
C ASP A 161 10.44 8.87 1.96
N PHE A 162 10.43 9.39 3.18
CA PHE A 162 10.98 8.72 4.36
C PHE A 162 10.04 7.65 4.93
N GLY A 163 8.77 7.64 4.50
CA GLY A 163 7.71 6.89 5.18
C GLY A 163 7.11 7.68 6.35
N VAL A 164 5.87 7.35 6.69
CA VAL A 164 5.10 8.04 7.73
C VAL A 164 5.81 7.94 9.09
N GLY A 165 5.97 9.09 9.76
CA GLY A 165 6.53 9.18 11.12
C GLY A 165 8.05 9.17 11.20
N GLN A 166 8.73 9.15 10.04
CA GLN A 166 10.19 9.03 9.99
C GLN A 166 10.91 10.40 9.90
N CYS A 167 10.17 11.51 9.99
CA CYS A 167 10.70 12.87 9.81
C CYS A 167 11.70 13.29 10.91
N LYS A 168 11.57 12.72 12.12
CA LYS A 168 12.35 13.12 13.32
C LYS A 168 13.54 12.20 13.61
N ILE A 169 13.91 11.33 12.67
CA ILE A 169 15.07 10.45 12.79
C ILE A 169 16.23 11.06 12.02
N ALA A 170 17.33 11.36 12.71
CA ALA A 170 18.48 12.09 12.16
C ALA A 170 19.03 11.47 10.86
N ASP A 171 19.00 10.14 10.77
CA ASP A 171 19.56 9.38 9.67
C ASP A 171 18.50 8.63 8.85
N ALA A 172 17.26 9.13 8.87
CA ALA A 172 16.18 8.55 8.09
C ALA A 172 16.59 8.41 6.62
N GLN A 173 16.58 7.19 6.12
CA GLN A 173 16.72 6.92 4.70
C GLN A 173 15.33 6.83 4.09
N GLY A 174 15.18 7.47 2.93
CA GLY A 174 13.95 7.45 2.17
C GLY A 174 14.18 6.89 0.77
N THR A 175 13.07 6.74 0.05
CA THR A 175 13.08 6.38 -1.37
C THR A 175 12.65 7.57 -2.21
N CYS A 176 13.37 7.82 -3.30
CA CYS A 176 13.02 8.82 -4.29
C CYS A 176 11.75 8.42 -5.03
N LYS A 177 10.68 9.20 -4.83
CA LYS A 177 9.41 9.06 -5.51
C LYS A 177 9.15 10.26 -6.39
N THR A 178 8.46 10.08 -7.52
CA THR A 178 8.10 11.18 -8.42
C THR A 178 7.00 12.05 -7.81
N LYS A 179 7.15 13.38 -7.90
CA LYS A 179 6.14 14.35 -7.49
C LYS A 179 4.92 14.25 -8.42
N PRO A 180 3.71 14.01 -7.90
CA PRO A 180 2.50 14.06 -8.70
C PRO A 180 2.24 15.47 -9.21
N ARG A 181 1.74 15.60 -10.44
CA ARG A 181 1.38 16.90 -11.05
C ARG A 181 -0.09 17.29 -10.82
N ASN A 182 -0.93 16.29 -10.65
CA ASN A 182 -2.37 16.44 -10.48
C ASN A 182 -2.76 15.71 -9.19
N CYS A 183 -3.46 16.41 -8.32
CA CYS A 183 -4.02 15.85 -7.10
C CYS A 183 -5.52 16.03 -7.08
N THR A 184 -6.23 15.07 -6.51
CA THR A 184 -7.65 15.20 -6.19
C THR A 184 -7.84 16.28 -5.12
N ARG A 185 -9.05 16.85 -5.06
CA ARG A 185 -9.42 17.89 -4.08
C ARG A 185 -10.09 17.31 -2.84
N GLU A 186 -9.95 16.01 -2.61
CA GLU A 186 -10.43 15.38 -1.38
C GLU A 186 -9.66 15.90 -0.17
N PHE A 187 -10.39 16.18 0.90
CA PHE A 187 -9.80 16.64 2.14
C PHE A 187 -9.59 15.45 3.08
N ARG A 188 -8.34 15.00 3.14
CA ARG A 188 -7.82 13.93 4.01
C ARG A 188 -6.48 14.41 4.57
N PRO A 189 -6.49 15.32 5.54
CA PRO A 189 -5.30 16.10 5.87
C PRO A 189 -4.16 15.25 6.39
N VAL A 190 -2.93 15.70 6.14
CA VAL A 190 -1.69 15.10 6.64
C VAL A 190 -0.75 16.19 7.12
N CYS A 191 0.07 15.88 8.13
CA CYS A 191 1.14 16.75 8.57
C CYS A 191 2.43 16.38 7.87
N GLY A 192 3.04 17.33 7.16
CA GLY A 192 4.33 17.12 6.50
C GLY A 192 5.51 17.19 7.47
N CYS A 193 6.65 16.61 7.10
CA CYS A 193 7.91 16.76 7.84
C CYS A 193 8.35 18.24 8.00
N ASP A 194 7.80 19.15 7.20
CA ASP A 194 8.05 20.59 7.28
C ASP A 194 7.12 21.32 8.27
N GLY A 195 6.30 20.56 9.02
CA GLY A 195 5.37 21.09 10.02
C GLY A 195 4.14 21.77 9.42
N LYS A 196 3.87 21.60 8.11
CA LYS A 196 2.68 22.16 7.45
C LYS A 196 1.61 21.11 7.22
N THR A 197 0.36 21.52 7.42
CA THR A 197 -0.82 20.72 7.05
C THR A 197 -1.01 20.78 5.53
N TYR A 198 -1.15 19.62 4.91
CA TYR A 198 -1.53 19.46 3.51
C TYR A 198 -2.94 18.88 3.43
N GLY A 199 -3.73 19.30 2.43
CA GLY A 199 -5.13 18.86 2.29
C GLY A 199 -5.26 17.35 2.04
N ASN A 200 -4.24 16.74 1.43
CA ASN A 200 -4.08 15.29 1.32
C ASN A 200 -2.62 14.89 1.03
N ALA A 201 -2.33 13.59 1.12
CA ALA A 201 -1.01 13.01 0.84
C ALA A 201 -0.46 13.35 -0.55
N CYS A 202 -1.32 13.43 -1.57
CA CYS A 202 -0.88 13.82 -2.91
C CYS A 202 -0.37 15.26 -2.93
N THR A 203 -1.07 16.19 -2.27
CA THR A 203 -0.63 17.60 -2.21
C THR A 203 0.67 17.78 -1.44
N ALA A 204 0.94 16.97 -0.41
CA ALA A 204 2.23 16.91 0.28
C ALA A 204 3.35 16.41 -0.66
N ALA A 205 3.11 15.28 -1.35
CA ALA A 205 4.05 14.72 -2.31
C ALA A 205 4.32 15.66 -3.49
N ALA A 206 3.31 16.40 -3.98
CA ALA A 206 3.46 17.40 -5.05
C ALA A 206 4.35 18.57 -4.61
N ALA A 207 4.24 18.98 -3.34
CA ALA A 207 5.15 19.95 -2.72
C ALA A 207 6.54 19.36 -2.41
N GLY A 208 6.71 18.05 -2.56
CA GLY A 208 7.94 17.33 -2.29
C GLY A 208 8.21 17.08 -0.82
N VAL A 209 7.16 16.98 -0.01
CA VAL A 209 7.23 16.82 1.44
C VAL A 209 6.77 15.40 1.80
N SER A 210 7.60 14.68 2.57
CA SER A 210 7.21 13.40 3.17
C SER A 210 6.32 13.65 4.40
N ILE A 211 5.56 12.63 4.79
CA ILE A 211 4.49 12.75 5.78
C ILE A 211 5.04 12.37 7.16
N ASP A 212 4.80 13.21 8.16
CA ASP A 212 5.09 12.89 9.56
C ASP A 212 3.96 12.07 10.16
N HIS A 213 2.72 12.54 10.06
CA HIS A 213 1.58 11.80 10.56
C HIS A 213 0.29 12.13 9.79
N GLU A 214 -0.71 11.27 9.95
CA GLU A 214 -2.06 11.54 9.45
C GLU A 214 -2.74 12.63 10.29
N GLY A 215 -3.70 13.33 9.67
CA GLY A 215 -4.37 14.47 10.27
C GLY A 215 -3.61 15.77 10.08
N GLU A 216 -4.23 16.89 10.47
CA GLU A 216 -3.57 18.19 10.43
C GLU A 216 -2.39 18.24 11.42
N CYS A 217 -1.37 19.04 11.10
CA CYS A 217 -0.33 19.32 12.07
C CYS A 217 -0.96 19.93 13.32
N LYS A 218 -0.63 19.38 14.48
CA LYS A 218 -0.91 20.06 15.74
C LYS A 218 -0.08 21.33 15.74
N THR A 219 -0.72 22.50 15.85
CA THR A 219 0.01 23.69 16.24
C THR A 219 0.69 23.37 17.56
N GLU A 220 2.01 23.51 17.66
CA GLU A 220 2.69 23.41 18.94
C GLU A 220 2.14 24.51 19.84
N GLN A 221 1.11 24.18 20.58
CA GLN A 221 0.58 25.07 21.58
C GLN A 221 1.60 24.98 22.70
N GLN A 222 2.37 26.07 22.85
CA GLN A 222 3.46 26.19 23.80
C GLN A 222 3.02 25.64 25.17
N ALA A 223 3.71 24.62 25.65
CA ALA A 223 3.48 24.12 27.00
C ALA A 223 3.83 25.20 28.03
N CYS A 224 3.06 25.24 29.11
CA CYS A 224 3.24 26.14 30.25
C CYS A 224 3.02 25.38 31.56
N GLY A 225 3.38 25.99 32.69
CA GLY A 225 3.28 25.33 33.99
C GLY A 225 4.34 24.24 34.19
N GLY A 226 3.95 23.12 34.79
CA GLY A 226 4.81 22.03 35.21
C GLY A 226 5.83 22.42 36.29
N ILE A 227 6.72 21.50 36.64
CA ILE A 227 7.73 21.70 37.70
C ILE A 227 8.69 22.86 37.41
N ALA A 228 8.85 23.22 36.14
CA ALA A 228 9.67 24.32 35.68
C ALA A 228 8.95 25.69 35.70
N GLY A 229 7.63 25.72 35.96
CA GLY A 229 6.84 26.96 36.03
C GLY A 229 6.88 27.77 34.73
N ILE A 230 6.86 27.09 33.57
CA ILE A 230 7.03 27.71 32.25
C ILE A 230 5.90 28.71 32.03
N ARG A 231 6.24 29.99 31.78
CA ARG A 231 5.25 31.05 31.53
C ARG A 231 4.91 31.14 30.05
N CYS A 232 3.65 31.48 29.78
CA CYS A 232 3.24 31.79 28.42
C CYS A 232 3.84 33.13 27.94
N PRO A 233 4.11 33.26 26.63
CA PRO A 233 4.47 34.54 26.00
C PRO A 233 3.41 35.63 26.25
N GLU A 234 3.79 36.90 26.07
CA GLU A 234 2.89 38.03 26.29
C GLU A 234 1.54 37.88 25.58
N GLY A 235 0.46 38.13 26.32
CA GLY A 235 -0.90 38.05 25.80
C GLY A 235 -1.50 36.65 25.71
N LYS A 236 -0.88 35.63 26.33
CA LYS A 236 -1.42 34.27 26.42
C LYS A 236 -1.64 33.84 27.87
N LYS A 237 -2.64 32.98 28.09
CA LYS A 237 -2.95 32.35 29.38
C LYS A 237 -2.59 30.87 29.35
N CYS A 238 -2.08 30.38 30.47
CA CYS A 238 -1.88 28.95 30.67
C CYS A 238 -3.21 28.32 31.08
N VAL A 239 -3.70 27.37 30.30
CA VAL A 239 -4.91 26.59 30.59
C VAL A 239 -4.57 25.11 30.63
N ASP A 240 -5.41 24.34 31.31
CA ASP A 240 -5.31 22.88 31.36
C ASP A 240 -5.39 22.25 29.94
N ASP A 241 -4.65 21.16 29.69
CA ASP A 241 -4.79 20.38 28.45
C ASP A 241 -5.95 19.39 28.61
N PRO A 242 -7.10 19.58 27.94
CA PRO A 242 -8.22 18.65 28.05
C PRO A 242 -7.94 17.25 27.48
N SER A 243 -6.76 17.05 26.88
CA SER A 243 -6.31 15.77 26.31
C SER A 243 -5.59 14.89 27.33
N ASP A 244 -5.27 15.40 28.52
CA ASP A 244 -4.66 14.63 29.61
C ASP A 244 -5.53 14.61 30.88
N ASP A 245 -5.10 13.82 31.86
CA ASP A 245 -5.75 13.65 33.16
C ASP A 245 -5.07 14.49 34.28
N CYS A 246 -4.20 15.44 33.90
CA CYS A 246 -3.35 16.21 34.81
C CYS A 246 -3.87 17.65 34.99
N ASP A 247 -4.85 17.84 35.88
CA ASP A 247 -5.41 19.17 36.18
C ASP A 247 -4.43 20.08 36.97
N PRO A 248 -3.92 21.20 36.42
CA PRO A 248 -3.01 22.11 37.11
C PRO A 248 -3.60 22.79 38.36
N ALA A 249 -4.93 22.81 38.50
CA ALA A 249 -5.62 23.34 39.68
C ALA A 249 -5.76 22.30 40.81
N ARG A 250 -5.49 21.01 40.55
CA ARG A 250 -5.68 19.91 41.51
C ARG A 250 -4.50 18.94 41.65
N GLY A 251 -3.60 18.88 40.67
CA GLY A 251 -2.57 17.85 40.54
C GLY A 251 -1.24 18.14 41.22
N GLY A 252 -0.89 19.40 41.47
CA GLY A 252 0.38 19.78 42.10
C GLY A 252 1.28 20.63 41.20
N ALA A 253 2.53 20.87 41.63
CA ALA A 253 3.49 21.73 40.93
C ALA A 253 4.04 21.11 39.62
N ASP A 254 3.65 19.90 39.29
CA ASP A 254 4.16 19.05 38.22
C ASP A 254 3.26 18.97 36.98
N CYS A 255 2.01 19.41 37.05
CA CYS A 255 1.12 19.41 35.88
C CYS A 255 1.45 20.56 34.90
N SER A 256 1.67 20.20 33.64
CA SER A 256 1.81 21.13 32.51
C SER A 256 0.46 21.44 31.88
N GLY A 257 0.29 22.67 31.42
CA GLY A 257 -0.84 23.11 30.61
C GLY A 257 -0.40 23.65 29.25
N ILE A 258 -1.33 24.28 28.54
CA ILE A 258 -1.17 24.82 27.20
C ILE A 258 -1.39 26.34 27.18
N CYS A 259 -0.55 27.07 26.45
CA CYS A 259 -0.73 28.50 26.21
C CYS A 259 -1.76 28.81 25.13
N VAL A 260 -2.87 29.42 25.54
CA VAL A 260 -3.94 29.90 24.66
C VAL A 260 -4.01 31.43 24.66
N LYS A 261 -4.57 32.04 23.61
CA LYS A 261 -4.82 33.49 23.55
C LYS A 261 -5.98 33.89 24.45
#